data_AF-A0A8S2N2J0-F1
#
_entry.id   AF-A0A8S2N2J0-F1
#
_cell.length_a   1.000
_cell.length_b   1.000
_cell.length_c   1.000
_cell.angle_alpha   90.00
_cell.angle_beta   90.00
_cell.angle_gamma   90.00
#
_symmetry.space_group_name_H-M   'P 1'
#
loop_
_entity.id
_entity.type
_entity.pdbx_description
1 polymer ?
#
loop_
_entity_poly.entity_id
_entity_poly.type
_entity_poly.pdbx_seq_one_letter_code
_entity_poly.pdbx_strand_id
1 'polypeptide(L)'
;MFIQIHYGEKKTLIVNYNSKLKHIFDYIREKCDLVDIVRFDLCNFITSEPKRLMEQPSLNLNAQTLFTQREQLILMKIDECDQYIPLLNDPDYITPDYLNKLR
;
A
#
# COMPACT_ATOMS: atom_id res chain seq x y z
N MET A 1 13.45 4.89 11.39
CA MET A 1 12.61 3.68 11.22
C MET A 1 11.77 3.84 9.97
N PHE A 2 11.50 2.76 9.24
CA PHE A 2 10.87 2.83 7.93
C PHE A 2 9.90 1.67 7.70
N ILE A 3 9.03 1.85 6.71
CA ILE A 3 8.24 0.79 6.05
C ILE A 3 8.70 0.67 4.60
N GLN A 4 8.42 -0.48 3.99
CA GLN A 4 8.75 -0.78 2.59
C GLN A 4 7.46 -1.02 1.82
N ILE A 5 7.32 -0.35 0.66
CA ILE A 5 6.16 -0.50 -0.21
C ILE A 5 6.64 -1.01 -1.56
N HIS A 6 6.16 -2.18 -1.97
CA HIS A 6 6.52 -2.88 -3.19
C HIS A 6 5.47 -2.62 -4.28
N TYR A 7 5.94 -2.28 -5.50
CA TYR A 7 5.09 -1.93 -6.64
C TYR A 7 5.82 -2.08 -7.97
N GLY A 8 5.09 -2.04 -9.10
CA GLY A 8 5.62 -2.13 -10.46
C GLY A 8 6.46 -3.39 -10.70
N GLU A 9 7.48 -3.28 -11.55
CA GLU A 9 8.46 -4.34 -11.81
C GLU A 9 9.46 -4.49 -10.64
N LYS A 10 9.00 -5.03 -9.51
CA LYS A 10 9.79 -5.27 -8.28
C LYS A 10 10.43 -4.02 -7.66
N LYS A 11 9.83 -2.84 -7.85
CA LYS A 11 10.31 -1.60 -7.22
C LYS A 11 9.94 -1.56 -5.74
N THR A 12 10.77 -0.88 -4.95
CA THR A 12 10.54 -0.69 -3.51
C THR A 12 10.66 0.78 -3.16
N LEU A 13 9.63 1.33 -2.51
CA LEU A 13 9.62 2.65 -1.91
C LEU A 13 9.87 2.52 -0.41
N ILE A 14 10.84 3.27 0.10
CA ILE A 14 11.12 3.33 1.54
C ILE A 14 10.50 4.60 2.10
N VAL A 15 9.67 4.45 3.13
CA VAL A 15 8.94 5.56 3.73
C VAL A 15 9.24 5.66 5.22
N ASN A 16 9.46 6.88 5.70
CA ASN A 16 9.66 7.13 7.12
C ASN A 16 8.34 6.90 7.88
N TYR A 17 8.35 5.90 8.78
CA TYR A 17 7.18 5.53 9.58
C TYR A 17 6.79 6.60 10.62
N ASN A 18 7.67 7.58 10.89
CA ASN A 18 7.37 8.71 11.77
C ASN A 18 6.64 9.86 11.05
N SER A 19 6.39 9.75 9.75
CA SER A 19 5.66 10.77 8.98
C SER A 19 4.15 10.69 9.21
N LYS A 20 3.45 11.79 8.92
CA LYS A 20 1.99 11.78 8.84
C LYS A 20 1.53 10.98 7.62
N LEU A 21 0.38 10.32 7.73
CA LEU A 21 -0.21 9.54 6.64
C LEU A 21 -0.38 10.37 5.36
N LYS A 22 -0.78 11.64 5.48
CA LYS A 22 -0.87 12.57 4.33
C LYS A 22 0.43 12.63 3.53
N HIS A 23 1.57 12.80 4.20
CA HIS A 23 2.86 12.90 3.52
C HIS A 23 3.26 11.59 2.86
N ILE A 24 2.94 10.46 3.51
CA ILE A 24 3.15 9.13 2.91
C ILE A 24 2.30 8.97 1.66
N PHE A 25 1.04 9.38 1.73
CA PHE A 25 0.08 9.27 0.65
C PHE A 25 0.47 10.12 -0.57
N ASP A 26 0.81 11.40 -0.34
CA ASP A 26 1.28 12.31 -1.38
C ASP A 26 2.58 11.78 -2.01
N TYR A 27 3.50 11.25 -1.19
CA TYR A 27 4.76 10.68 -1.66
C TYR A 27 4.56 9.41 -2.49
N ILE A 28 3.66 8.51 -2.10
CA ILE A 28 3.31 7.33 -2.90
C ILE A 28 2.72 7.76 -4.24
N ARG A 29 1.78 8.72 -4.26
CA ARG A 29 1.20 9.22 -5.51
C ARG A 29 2.25 9.78 -6.45
N GLU A 30 3.16 10.60 -5.93
CA GLU A 30 4.24 11.21 -6.71
C GLU A 30 5.20 10.15 -7.27
N LYS A 31 5.62 9.18 -6.45
CA LYS A 31 6.67 8.22 -6.82
C LYS A 31 6.18 7.02 -7.60
N CYS A 32 4.92 6.63 -7.44
CA CYS A 32 4.34 5.47 -8.09
C CYS A 32 3.50 5.83 -9.32
N ASP A 33 3.53 7.09 -9.76
CA ASP A 33 2.83 7.60 -10.96
C ASP A 33 1.32 7.28 -10.95
N LEU A 34 0.69 7.49 -9.79
CA LEU A 34 -0.72 7.13 -9.56
C LEU A 34 -1.69 8.22 -10.05
N VAL A 35 -1.34 8.95 -11.11
CA VAL A 35 -2.08 10.14 -11.58
C VAL A 35 -3.54 9.79 -11.92
N ASP A 36 -3.75 8.61 -12.52
CA ASP A 36 -5.09 8.12 -12.93
C ASP A 36 -5.75 7.21 -11.88
N ILE A 37 -5.11 6.99 -10.71
CA ILE A 37 -5.61 6.09 -9.68
C ILE A 37 -6.24 6.90 -8.54
N VAL A 38 -7.58 6.90 -8.56
CA VAL A 38 -8.40 7.63 -7.58
C VAL A 38 -8.27 7.01 -6.18
N ARG A 39 -8.27 5.67 -6.10
CA ARG A 39 -8.27 4.91 -4.84
C ARG A 39 -7.15 3.88 -4.85
N PHE A 40 -6.34 3.91 -3.81
CA PHE A 40 -5.31 2.90 -3.56
C PHE A 40 -5.16 2.70 -2.06
N ASP A 41 -4.69 1.51 -1.71
CA ASP A 41 -4.39 1.09 -0.35
C ASP A 41 -3.08 0.29 -0.35
N LEU A 42 -2.66 -0.13 0.85
CA LEU A 42 -1.50 -0.97 1.04
C LEU A 42 -1.94 -2.30 1.61
N CYS A 43 -1.39 -3.42 1.15
CA CYS A 43 -1.66 -4.74 1.73
C CYS A 43 -0.39 -5.31 2.33
N ASN A 44 -0.49 -5.97 3.47
CA ASN A 44 0.66 -6.62 4.08
C ASN A 44 1.20 -7.71 3.14
N PHE A 45 2.51 -7.70 2.94
CA PHE A 45 3.20 -8.60 2.02
C PHE A 45 3.06 -10.08 2.42
N ILE A 46 2.95 -10.37 3.72
CA ILE A 46 2.91 -11.73 4.26
C ILE A 46 1.47 -12.17 4.56
N THR A 47 0.70 -11.31 5.21
CA THR A 47 -0.63 -11.69 5.72
C THR A 47 -1.77 -11.41 4.74
N SER A 48 -1.51 -10.65 3.68
CA SER A 48 -2.54 -10.14 2.76
C SER A 48 -3.57 -9.22 3.44
N GLU A 49 -3.28 -8.72 4.65
CA GLU A 49 -4.21 -7.84 5.37
C GLU A 49 -4.18 -6.42 4.76
N PRO A 50 -5.34 -5.86 4.36
CA PRO A 50 -5.41 -4.51 3.82
C PRO A 50 -5.27 -3.44 4.90
N LYS A 51 -4.35 -2.50 4.68
CA LYS A 51 -4.19 -1.24 5.39
C LYS A 51 -4.93 -0.16 4.63
N ARG A 52 -6.16 0.09 5.06
CA ARG A 52 -7.13 0.98 4.41
C ARG A 52 -6.79 2.44 4.67
N LEU A 53 -5.92 3.01 3.84
CA LEU A 53 -5.47 4.40 3.91
C LEU A 53 -6.61 5.37 3.63
N MET A 54 -7.47 5.02 2.67
CA MET A 54 -8.58 5.87 2.25
C MET A 54 -9.71 5.96 3.29
N GLU A 55 -9.82 4.97 4.17
CA GLU A 55 -10.83 4.91 5.23
C GLU A 55 -10.36 5.54 6.55
N GLN A 56 -9.11 6.02 6.61
CA GLN A 56 -8.62 6.65 7.83
C GLN A 56 -9.38 7.95 8.11
N PRO A 57 -9.83 8.16 9.37
CA PRO A 57 -10.67 9.31 9.72
C PRO A 57 -9.93 10.65 9.54
N SER A 58 -8.59 10.62 9.56
CA SER A 58 -7.77 11.80 9.25
C SER A 58 -6.41 11.41 8.71
N LEU A 59 -6.04 11.99 7.56
CA LEU A 59 -4.68 11.88 7.01
C LEU A 59 -3.63 12.63 7.86
N ASN A 60 -4.04 13.40 8.87
CA ASN A 60 -3.12 14.04 9.81
C ASN A 60 -2.57 13.07 10.88
N LEU A 61 -3.09 11.83 10.95
CA LEU A 61 -2.58 10.80 11.85
C LEU A 61 -1.13 10.43 11.52
N ASN A 62 -0.38 10.06 12.55
CA ASN A 62 0.95 9.51 12.37
C ASN A 62 0.85 8.11 11.78
N ALA A 63 1.73 7.78 10.84
CA ALA A 63 1.71 6.49 10.16
C ALA A 63 1.87 5.29 11.11
N GLN A 64 2.43 5.54 12.29
CA GLN A 64 2.58 4.57 13.38
C GLN A 64 1.26 3.99 13.90
N THR A 65 0.13 4.68 13.68
CA THR A 65 -1.19 4.17 14.09
C THR A 65 -1.69 3.06 13.18
N LEU A 66 -1.15 2.95 11.97
CA LEU A 66 -1.60 2.01 10.95
C LEU A 66 -0.53 0.98 10.58
N PHE A 67 0.74 1.35 10.67
CA PHE A 67 1.85 0.50 10.29
C PHE A 67 2.75 0.16 11.46
N THR A 68 3.34 -1.02 11.35
CA THR A 68 4.41 -1.50 12.20
C THR A 68 5.78 -1.16 11.61
N GLN A 69 6.81 -1.19 12.44
CA GLN A 69 8.17 -0.88 11.99
C GLN A 69 8.71 -2.00 11.10
N ARG A 70 9.38 -1.62 10.01
CA ARG A 70 9.92 -2.55 8.99
C ARG A 70 8.84 -3.39 8.31
N GLU A 71 7.59 -2.94 8.34
CA GLU A 71 6.51 -3.60 7.64
C GLU A 71 6.76 -3.55 6.12
N GLN A 72 6.52 -4.69 5.47
CA GLN A 72 6.55 -4.83 4.02
C GLN A 72 5.12 -4.84 3.51
N LEU A 73 4.85 -3.94 2.58
CA LEU A 73 3.52 -3.66 2.06
C LEU A 73 3.56 -3.73 0.53
N ILE A 74 2.44 -4.10 -0.07
CA ILE A 74 2.23 -4.11 -1.51
C ILE A 74 1.25 -2.98 -1.83
N LEU A 75 1.57 -2.19 -2.84
CA LEU A 75 0.68 -1.16 -3.33
C LEU A 75 -0.47 -1.78 -4.14
N MET A 76 -1.70 -1.47 -3.76
CA MET A 76 -2.90 -2.00 -4.39
C MET A 76 -3.77 -0.86 -4.91
N LYS A 77 -4.20 -0.93 -6.16
CA LYS A 77 -5.29 -0.13 -6.70
C LYS A 77 -6.61 -0.72 -6.23
N ILE A 78 -7.61 0.13 -5.99
CA ILE A 78 -8.98 -0.29 -5.76
C ILE A 78 -9.79 0.12 -7.00
N ASP A 79 -10.51 -0.83 -7.59
CA ASP A 79 -11.37 -0.56 -8.73
C ASP A 79 -12.76 -0.03 -8.31
N GLU A 80 -13.65 0.16 -9.28
CA GLU A 80 -15.01 0.65 -9.05
C GLU A 80 -15.90 -0.35 -8.30
N CYS A 81 -15.50 -1.63 -8.27
CA CYS A 81 -16.19 -2.73 -7.59
C CYS A 81 -15.59 -3.02 -6.20
N ASP A 82 -14.77 -2.12 -5.65
CA ASP A 82 -14.03 -2.30 -4.40
C ASP A 82 -13.08 -3.52 -4.39
N GLN A 83 -12.61 -3.95 -5.57
CA GLN A 83 -11.65 -5.04 -5.68
C GLN A 83 -10.21 -4.54 -5.67
N TYR A 84 -9.36 -5.24 -4.92
CA TYR A 84 -7.93 -4.96 -4.85
C TYR A 84 -7.21 -5.53 -6.08
N ILE A 85 -6.55 -4.64 -6.82
CA ILE A 85 -5.68 -4.97 -7.95
C ILE A 85 -4.24 -4.64 -7.54
N PRO A 86 -3.35 -5.64 -7.40
CA PRO A 86 -1.95 -5.37 -7.07
C PRO A 86 -1.27 -4.58 -8.18
N LEU A 87 -0.52 -3.57 -7.78
CA LEU A 87 0.34 -2.82 -8.71
C LEU A 87 1.76 -3.38 -8.77
N LEU A 88 2.09 -4.36 -7.91
CA LEU A 88 3.33 -5.14 -8.01
C LEU A 88 3.19 -6.23 -9.07
N ASN A 89 4.07 -6.21 -10.06
CA ASN A 89 4.23 -7.29 -11.03
C ASN A 89 5.32 -8.24 -10.55
N ASP A 90 4.94 -9.17 -9.67
CA ASP A 90 5.81 -10.24 -9.22
C ASP A 90 4.99 -11.52 -8.97
N PRO A 91 4.94 -12.46 -9.95
CA PRO A 91 4.11 -13.65 -9.84
C PRO A 91 4.58 -14.62 -8.74
N ASP A 92 5.84 -14.49 -8.30
CA ASP A 92 6.38 -15.30 -7.20
C ASP A 92 5.73 -14.92 -5.86
N TYR A 93 5.24 -13.68 -5.74
CA TYR A 93 4.63 -13.15 -4.51
C TYR A 93 3.13 -12.90 -4.64
N ILE A 94 2.67 -12.38 -5.77
CA ILE A 94 1.25 -12.19 -6.08
C ILE A 94 0.68 -13.52 -6.59
N THR A 95 0.53 -14.46 -5.68
CA THR A 95 -0.06 -15.76 -5.99
C THR A 95 -1.60 -15.69 -5.98
N PRO A 96 -2.30 -16.63 -6.65
CA PRO A 96 -3.75 -16.72 -6.54
C PRO A 96 -4.24 -16.83 -5.09
N ASP A 97 -3.50 -17.52 -4.23
CA ASP A 97 -3.81 -17.64 -2.80
C ASP A 97 -3.70 -16.30 -2.06
N TYR A 98 -2.73 -15.47 -2.42
CA TYR A 98 -2.61 -14.11 -1.90
C TYR A 98 -3.84 -13.27 -2.28
N LEU A 99 -4.23 -13.32 -3.55
CA LEU A 99 -5.39 -12.59 -4.06
C LEU A 99 -6.71 -13.07 -3.47
N ASN A 100 -6.85 -14.36 -3.22
CA ASN A 100 -8.05 -14.93 -2.61
C ASN A 100 -8.28 -14.46 -1.16
N LYS A 101 -7.22 -14.09 -0.43
CA LYS A 101 -7.31 -13.55 0.94
C LYS A 101 -7.73 -12.08 1.00
N LEU A 102 -7.70 -11.38 -0.13
CA LEU A 102 -8.09 -9.98 -0.24
C LEU A 102 -9.60 -9.78 -0.50
N ARG A 103 -10.35 -10.88 -0.65
CA ARG A 103 -11.80 -10.88 -0.89
C ARG A 103 -12.61 -10.87 0.40
#